data_AF-A0A972KR60-F1
#
_entry.id   AF-A0A972KR60-F1
#
_cell.length_a   1.000
_cell.length_b   1.000
_cell.length_c   1.000
_cell.angle_alpha   90.00
_cell.angle_beta   90.00
_cell.angle_gamma   90.00
#
_symmetry.space_group_name_H-M   'P 1'
#
loop_
_entity.id
_entity.type
_entity.pdbx_description
1 polymer ?
#
loop_
_entity_poly.entity_id
_entity_poly.type
_entity_poly.pdbx_seq_one_letter_code
_entity_poly.pdbx_strand_id
1 'polypeptide(L)'
;MSKQKQAPNVFHVSLLSHFFLLVATLAVCFFVVQYLFSSSIRYFLQHDLVVLVPVVLFLFGVAGLIASIAARSVAYPLVHIINLLEEEARSGATGRIAYRSNIEEINELVQALEASRKSFTAIQEAPAAVIVCDRDGVIRYVNSRAKSLFRWPVNLNENFLDQFSSEADAALIQTVTGNGQVLNAFRIRGIDSTLWWFFPLRNRHTSEAGFIGIGVNMRQ
;
A
#
# COMPACT_ATOMS: atom_id res chain seq x y z
N MET A 1 -9.25 36.38 1.62
CA MET A 1 -9.00 34.92 1.61
C MET A 1 -8.78 34.46 3.04
N SER A 2 -9.80 33.90 3.69
CA SER A 2 -9.71 33.35 5.04
C SER A 2 -9.04 31.98 4.96
N LYS A 3 -7.91 31.80 5.67
CA LYS A 3 -7.27 30.48 5.84
C LYS A 3 -8.20 29.61 6.66
N GLN A 4 -8.85 28.66 6.01
CA GLN A 4 -9.63 27.62 6.66
C GLN A 4 -8.65 26.73 7.45
N LYS A 5 -8.70 26.81 8.78
CA LYS A 5 -7.90 25.94 9.64
C LYS A 5 -8.43 24.52 9.48
N GLN A 6 -7.65 23.65 8.85
CA GLN A 6 -7.92 22.22 8.85
C GLN A 6 -7.92 21.74 10.30
N ALA A 7 -9.09 21.33 10.78
CA ALA A 7 -9.20 20.66 12.06
C ALA A 7 -8.38 19.36 11.98
N PRO A 8 -7.55 19.04 12.98
CA PRO A 8 -6.80 17.79 12.99
C PRO A 8 -7.77 16.61 12.93
N ASN A 9 -7.50 15.65 12.04
CA ASN A 9 -8.32 14.45 11.89
C ASN A 9 -8.46 13.76 13.25
N VAL A 10 -9.70 13.72 13.74
CA VAL A 10 -10.09 13.14 15.04
C VAL A 10 -9.59 11.68 15.16
N PHE A 11 -9.48 11.00 14.03
CA PHE A 11 -8.90 9.66 13.92
C PHE A 11 -7.45 9.58 14.42
N HIS A 12 -6.59 10.53 14.05
CA HIS A 12 -5.18 10.52 14.46
C HIS A 12 -5.03 10.75 15.96
N VAL A 13 -5.84 11.63 16.55
CA VAL A 13 -5.80 11.90 17.99
C VAL A 13 -6.25 10.67 18.78
N SER A 14 -7.31 9.99 18.33
CA SER A 14 -7.78 8.75 18.97
C SER A 14 -6.76 7.62 18.86
N LEU A 15 -6.22 7.37 17.65
CA LEU A 15 -5.21 6.33 17.42
C LEU A 15 -3.95 6.57 18.27
N LEU A 16 -3.50 7.83 18.33
CA LEU A 16 -2.31 8.21 19.08
C LEU A 16 -2.52 8.02 20.59
N SER A 17 -3.70 8.35 21.12
CA SER A 17 -4.05 8.12 22.52
C SER A 17 -4.00 6.63 22.89
N HIS A 18 -4.59 5.76 22.06
CA HIS A 18 -4.57 4.31 22.29
C HIS A 18 -3.15 3.72 22.19
N PHE A 19 -2.34 4.23 21.26
CA PHE A 19 -0.95 3.83 21.14
C PHE A 19 -0.13 4.19 22.38
N PHE A 20 -0.26 5.43 22.88
CA PHE A 20 0.42 5.85 24.11
C PHE A 20 -0.02 5.05 25.34
N LEU A 21 -1.30 4.72 25.45
CA LEU A 21 -1.82 3.87 26.53
C LEU A 21 -1.18 2.46 26.49
N LEU A 22 -1.06 1.89 25.29
CA LEU A 22 -0.48 0.57 25.10
C LEU A 22 1.02 0.58 25.45
N VAL A 23 1.77 1.59 24.99
CA VAL A 23 3.19 1.75 25.32
C VAL A 23 3.39 1.96 26.83
N ALA A 24 2.56 2.79 27.47
CA ALA A 24 2.62 3.01 28.91
C ALA A 24 2.35 1.71 29.70
N THR A 25 1.35 0.93 29.28
CA THR A 25 1.04 -0.38 29.88
C THR A 25 2.22 -1.35 29.73
N LEU A 26 2.85 -1.42 28.55
CA LEU A 26 4.03 -2.24 28.31
C LEU A 26 5.22 -1.81 29.17
N ALA A 27 5.47 -0.51 29.30
CA ALA A 27 6.54 0.02 30.12
C ALA A 27 6.34 -0.31 31.61
N VAL A 28 5.11 -0.13 32.13
CA VAL A 28 4.77 -0.51 33.51
C VAL A 28 4.97 -2.02 33.72
N CYS A 29 4.52 -2.84 32.78
CA CYS A 29 4.70 -4.30 32.85
C CYS A 29 6.19 -4.68 32.88
N PHE A 30 7.01 -4.04 32.03
CA PHE A 30 8.45 -4.23 32.01
C PHE A 30 9.11 -3.85 33.34
N PHE A 31 8.78 -2.68 33.91
CA PHE A 31 9.30 -2.25 35.20
C PHE A 31 8.87 -3.17 36.35
N VAL A 32 7.62 -3.64 36.34
CA VAL A 32 7.13 -4.60 37.34
C VAL A 32 7.90 -5.91 37.26
N VAL A 33 8.10 -6.46 36.06
CA VAL A 33 8.90 -7.67 35.85
C VAL A 33 10.34 -7.44 36.31
N GLN A 34 10.94 -6.32 35.93
CA GLN A 34 12.33 -6.02 36.27
C GLN A 34 12.51 -5.78 37.78
N TYR A 35 11.56 -5.13 38.44
CA TYR A 35 11.52 -4.95 39.89
C TYR A 35 11.35 -6.28 40.62
N LEU A 36 10.44 -7.15 40.14
CA LEU A 36 10.27 -8.50 40.66
C LEU A 36 11.55 -9.33 40.49
N PHE A 37 12.22 -9.28 39.34
CA PHE A 37 13.45 -10.06 39.15
C PHE A 37 14.64 -9.51 39.95
N SER A 38 14.82 -8.18 39.98
CA SER A 38 15.95 -7.52 40.66
C SER A 38 15.88 -7.68 42.18
N SER A 39 14.71 -7.44 42.76
CA SER A 39 14.54 -7.41 44.21
C SER A 39 13.98 -8.73 44.75
N SER A 40 13.09 -9.40 44.01
CA SER A 40 12.43 -10.61 44.53
C SER A 40 13.31 -11.84 44.45
N ILE A 41 14.30 -12.02 43.56
CA ILE A 41 15.12 -13.26 43.60
C ILE A 41 15.82 -13.46 44.95
N ARG A 42 16.31 -12.38 45.59
CA ARG A 42 16.94 -12.48 46.92
C ARG A 42 15.92 -12.68 48.05
N TYR A 43 14.76 -12.05 47.94
CA TYR A 43 13.67 -12.17 48.93
C TYR A 43 12.89 -13.49 48.80
N PHE A 44 12.76 -14.02 47.59
CA PHE A 44 12.07 -15.25 47.19
C PHE A 44 12.84 -16.49 47.62
N LEU A 45 14.16 -16.39 47.75
CA LEU A 45 14.97 -17.43 48.39
C LEU A 45 14.83 -17.43 49.93
N GLN A 46 14.21 -16.41 50.53
CA GLN A 46 14.14 -16.24 51.98
C GLN A 46 12.72 -16.22 52.59
N HIS A 47 11.65 -16.02 51.82
CA HIS A 47 10.27 -15.92 52.33
C HIS A 47 9.29 -16.82 51.56
N ASP A 48 8.25 -17.29 52.27
CA ASP A 48 7.25 -18.23 51.76
C ASP A 48 6.46 -17.68 50.57
N LEU A 49 6.19 -18.56 49.60
CA LEU A 49 5.52 -18.33 48.31
C LEU A 49 4.14 -17.61 48.41
N VAL A 50 3.57 -17.56 49.61
CA VAL A 50 2.22 -17.08 49.92
C VAL A 50 2.02 -15.59 49.58
N VAL A 51 3.07 -14.77 49.67
CA VAL A 51 2.96 -13.32 49.41
C VAL A 51 2.89 -12.97 47.91
N LEU A 52 3.37 -13.85 47.02
CA LEU A 52 3.38 -13.60 45.58
C LEU A 52 1.99 -13.68 44.95
N VAL A 53 1.17 -14.62 45.45
CA VAL A 53 -0.18 -14.91 44.94
C VAL A 53 -1.09 -13.66 44.93
N PRO A 54 -1.24 -12.88 46.02
CA PRO A 54 -2.09 -11.70 46.02
C PRO A 54 -1.60 -10.58 45.10
N VAL A 55 -0.28 -10.41 44.93
CA VAL A 55 0.28 -9.38 44.03
C VAL A 55 -0.02 -9.72 42.57
N VAL A 56 0.15 -10.98 42.18
CA VAL A 56 -0.15 -11.45 40.83
C VAL A 56 -1.66 -11.35 40.55
N LEU A 57 -2.51 -11.76 41.49
CA LEU A 57 -3.97 -11.62 41.38
C LEU A 57 -4.39 -10.14 41.23
N PHE A 58 -3.78 -9.24 41.98
CA PHE A 58 -4.05 -7.80 41.86
C PHE A 58 -3.70 -7.26 40.47
N LEU A 59 -2.55 -7.66 39.91
CA LEU A 59 -2.14 -7.26 38.56
C LEU A 59 -3.10 -7.77 37.48
N PHE A 60 -3.56 -9.03 37.59
CA PHE A 60 -4.59 -9.55 36.69
C PHE A 60 -5.91 -8.79 36.80
N GLY A 61 -6.32 -8.40 38.01
CA GLY A 61 -7.50 -7.58 38.24
C GLY A 61 -7.42 -6.22 37.55
N VAL A 62 -6.27 -5.52 37.69
CA VAL A 62 -6.04 -4.22 37.04
C VAL A 62 -6.03 -4.37 35.51
N ALA A 63 -5.36 -5.38 34.96
CA ALA A 63 -5.33 -5.64 33.53
C ALA A 63 -6.74 -5.93 32.97
N GLY A 64 -7.54 -6.74 33.67
CA GLY A 64 -8.93 -7.02 33.28
C GLY A 64 -9.83 -5.80 33.31
N LEU A 65 -9.63 -4.89 34.29
CA LEU A 65 -10.37 -3.64 34.37
C LEU A 65 -10.03 -2.70 33.19
N ILE A 66 -8.74 -2.57 32.85
CA ILE A 66 -8.29 -1.77 31.70
C ILE A 66 -8.86 -2.34 30.40
N ALA A 67 -8.82 -3.67 30.22
CA ALA A 67 -9.41 -4.33 29.06
C ALA A 67 -10.93 -4.09 28.97
N SER A 68 -11.64 -4.09 30.10
CA SER A 68 -13.09 -3.82 30.13
C SER A 68 -13.43 -2.37 29.76
N ILE A 69 -12.61 -1.42 30.19
CA ILE A 69 -12.76 0.00 29.83
C ILE A 69 -12.46 0.20 28.34
N ALA A 70 -11.42 -0.44 27.82
CA ALA A 70 -11.08 -0.40 26.40
C ALA A 70 -12.15 -1.09 25.53
N ALA A 71 -12.72 -2.21 25.97
CA ALA A 71 -13.84 -2.85 25.29
C ALA A 71 -15.07 -1.92 25.22
N ARG A 72 -15.35 -1.18 26.29
CA ARG A 72 -16.41 -0.16 26.31
C ARG A 72 -16.14 1.01 25.36
N SER A 73 -14.88 1.48 25.26
CA SER A 73 -14.53 2.58 24.35
C SER A 73 -14.68 2.20 22.87
N VAL A 74 -14.53 0.92 22.54
CA VAL A 74 -14.76 0.39 21.17
C VAL A 74 -16.23 0.05 20.92
N ALA A 75 -16.95 -0.45 21.93
CA ALA A 75 -18.36 -0.81 21.79
C ALA A 75 -19.27 0.41 21.56
N TYR A 76 -19.01 1.53 22.25
CA TYR A 76 -19.84 2.73 22.14
C TYR A 76 -19.91 3.34 20.72
N PRO A 77 -18.77 3.59 20.01
CA PRO A 77 -18.83 4.10 18.65
C PRO A 77 -19.46 3.11 17.68
N LEU A 78 -19.30 1.80 17.88
CA LEU A 78 -19.89 0.79 17.01
C LEU A 78 -21.43 0.77 17.14
N VAL A 79 -21.95 0.84 18.37
CA VAL A 79 -23.39 0.97 18.63
C VAL A 79 -23.93 2.27 18.05
N HIS A 80 -23.18 3.37 18.16
CA HIS A 80 -23.59 4.65 17.59
C HIS A 80 -23.64 4.61 16.05
N ILE A 81 -22.66 3.97 15.40
CA ILE A 81 -22.65 3.77 13.93
C ILE A 81 -23.81 2.87 13.49
N ILE A 82 -24.08 1.78 14.21
CA ILE A 82 -25.22 0.90 13.90
C ILE A 82 -26.54 1.67 14.03
N ASN A 83 -26.69 2.48 15.09
CA ASN A 83 -27.89 3.30 15.27
C ASN A 83 -28.02 4.36 14.17
N LEU A 84 -26.92 4.99 13.74
CA LEU A 84 -26.94 5.95 12.62
C LEU A 84 -27.30 5.25 11.30
N LEU A 85 -26.77 4.06 11.04
CA LEU A 85 -27.09 3.27 9.86
C LEU A 85 -28.54 2.77 9.87
N GLU A 86 -29.06 2.39 11.04
CA GLU A 86 -30.46 1.95 11.20
C GLU A 86 -31.44 3.12 11.12
N GLU A 87 -31.07 4.28 11.66
CA GLU A 87 -31.83 5.53 11.55
C GLU A 87 -31.80 6.08 10.11
N GLU A 88 -30.69 5.92 9.38
CA GLU A 88 -30.57 6.27 7.95
C GLU A 88 -31.34 5.29 7.05
N ALA A 89 -31.38 3.99 7.38
CA ALA A 89 -32.23 3.02 6.72
C ALA A 89 -33.74 3.27 6.95
N ARG A 90 -34.12 3.81 8.12
CA ARG A 90 -35.51 4.18 8.44
C ARG A 90 -35.91 5.57 7.95
N SER A 91 -34.98 6.52 7.85
CA SER A 91 -35.26 7.91 7.48
C SER A 91 -34.73 8.23 6.07
N GLY A 92 -35.43 7.72 5.05
CA GLY A 92 -35.15 7.96 3.63
C GLY A 92 -35.25 9.41 3.13
N ALA A 93 -34.95 10.43 3.95
CA ALA A 93 -35.04 11.82 3.51
C ALA A 93 -34.02 12.81 4.11
N THR A 94 -33.26 12.48 5.16
CA THR A 94 -32.51 13.52 5.91
C THR A 94 -31.00 13.30 6.02
N GLY A 95 -30.42 12.40 5.22
CA GLY A 95 -28.96 12.21 5.08
C GLY A 95 -28.27 13.16 4.08
N ARG A 96 -28.95 14.14 3.48
CA ARG A 96 -28.46 14.82 2.25
C ARG A 96 -27.26 15.76 2.40
N ILE A 97 -26.80 16.10 3.61
CA ILE A 97 -25.75 17.12 3.79
C ILE A 97 -24.42 16.51 4.25
N ALA A 98 -24.42 15.48 5.10
CA ALA A 98 -23.20 14.73 5.45
C ALA A 98 -22.86 13.67 4.38
N TYR A 99 -23.87 13.04 3.75
CA TYR A 99 -23.68 12.09 2.64
C TYR A 99 -23.07 12.77 1.41
N ARG A 100 -23.36 14.05 1.14
CA ARG A 100 -22.82 14.76 -0.03
C ARG A 100 -21.29 14.86 -0.04
N SER A 101 -20.67 15.09 1.11
CA SER A 101 -19.20 15.19 1.18
C SER A 101 -18.52 13.86 0.87
N ASN A 102 -19.07 12.74 1.36
CA ASN A 102 -18.54 11.41 1.06
C ASN A 102 -18.91 10.94 -0.35
N ILE A 103 -20.09 11.29 -0.87
CA ILE A 103 -20.46 11.00 -2.27
C ILE A 103 -19.53 11.74 -3.23
N GLU A 104 -19.18 12.99 -2.95
CA GLU A 104 -18.35 13.78 -3.86
C GLU A 104 -16.93 13.20 -3.92
N GLU A 105 -16.33 12.85 -2.78
CA GLU A 105 -15.04 12.15 -2.73
C GLU A 105 -15.10 10.76 -3.42
N ILE A 106 -16.16 9.99 -3.19
CA ILE A 106 -16.34 8.69 -3.86
C ILE A 106 -16.53 8.86 -5.37
N ASN A 107 -17.31 9.86 -5.81
CA ASN A 107 -17.54 10.10 -7.22
C ASN A 107 -16.27 10.56 -7.93
N GLU A 108 -15.45 11.39 -7.29
CA GLU A 108 -14.14 11.78 -7.81
C GLU A 108 -13.23 10.56 -7.98
N LEU A 109 -13.19 9.67 -6.98
CA LEU A 109 -12.43 8.42 -7.07
C LEU A 109 -12.95 7.48 -8.17
N VAL A 110 -14.27 7.34 -8.31
CA VAL A 110 -14.89 6.54 -9.36
C VAL A 110 -14.58 7.12 -10.73
N GLN A 111 -14.69 8.44 -10.92
CA GLN A 111 -14.34 9.09 -12.18
C GLN A 111 -12.86 8.94 -12.53
N ALA A 112 -11.96 9.08 -11.55
CA ALA A 112 -10.53 8.84 -11.75
C ALA A 112 -10.25 7.38 -12.16
N LEU A 113 -10.93 6.41 -11.54
CA LEU A 113 -10.82 5.00 -11.87
C LEU A 113 -11.35 4.71 -13.28
N GLU A 114 -12.50 5.28 -13.65
CA GLU A 114 -13.07 5.14 -14.98
C GLU A 114 -12.18 5.76 -16.06
N ALA A 115 -11.60 6.94 -15.82
CA ALA A 115 -10.65 7.57 -16.72
C ALA A 115 -9.39 6.71 -16.90
N SER A 116 -8.88 6.13 -15.82
CA SER A 116 -7.76 5.17 -15.86
C SER A 116 -8.13 3.91 -16.65
N ARG A 117 -9.34 3.36 -16.44
CA ARG A 117 -9.82 2.18 -17.14
C ARG A 117 -9.96 2.43 -18.64
N LYS A 118 -10.55 3.56 -19.05
CA LYS A 118 -10.66 3.96 -20.47
C LYS A 118 -9.29 4.08 -21.13
N SER A 119 -8.34 4.69 -20.44
CA SER A 119 -6.95 4.82 -20.93
C SER A 119 -6.29 3.44 -21.09
N PHE A 120 -6.54 2.52 -20.16
CA PHE A 120 -6.02 1.15 -20.23
C PHE A 120 -6.65 0.35 -21.38
N THR A 121 -7.96 0.46 -21.59
CA THR A 121 -8.65 -0.15 -22.73
C THR A 121 -8.06 0.35 -24.05
N ALA A 122 -7.79 1.66 -24.18
CA ALA A 122 -7.18 2.21 -25.38
C ALA A 122 -5.78 1.64 -25.66
N ILE A 123 -4.97 1.40 -24.63
CA ILE A 123 -3.65 0.74 -24.76
C ILE A 123 -3.81 -0.73 -25.18
N GLN A 124 -4.82 -1.42 -24.63
CA GLN A 124 -5.08 -2.83 -24.90
C GLN A 124 -5.49 -3.08 -26.37
N GLU A 125 -6.21 -2.12 -26.96
CA GLU A 125 -6.70 -2.16 -28.35
C GLU A 125 -5.77 -1.42 -29.34
N ALA A 126 -4.66 -0.86 -28.86
CA ALA A 126 -3.73 -0.13 -29.72
C ALA A 126 -3.16 -1.02 -30.86
N PRO A 127 -3.04 -0.48 -32.08
CA PRO A 127 -2.53 -1.23 -33.24
C PRO A 127 -1.01 -1.51 -33.17
N ALA A 128 -0.30 -0.84 -32.26
CA ALA A 128 1.10 -1.07 -31.95
C ALA A 128 1.25 -2.14 -30.87
N ALA A 129 2.35 -2.91 -30.90
CA ALA A 129 2.68 -3.80 -29.80
C ALA A 129 3.12 -2.97 -28.59
N VAL A 130 2.53 -3.19 -27.42
CA VAL A 130 2.88 -2.47 -26.19
C VAL A 130 3.31 -3.47 -25.13
N ILE A 131 4.45 -3.21 -24.52
CA ILE A 131 5.03 -3.97 -23.41
C ILE A 131 5.36 -2.98 -22.29
N VAL A 132 5.05 -3.34 -21.06
CA VAL A 132 5.45 -2.60 -19.86
C VAL A 132 6.30 -3.51 -18.99
N CYS A 133 7.49 -3.04 -18.66
CA CYS A 133 8.43 -3.74 -17.79
C CYS A 133 8.68 -2.94 -16.52
N ASP A 134 9.09 -3.64 -15.46
CA ASP A 134 9.65 -2.98 -14.28
C ASP A 134 11.10 -2.53 -14.51
N ARG A 135 11.75 -2.06 -13.44
CA ARG A 135 13.12 -1.54 -13.49
C ARG A 135 14.16 -2.58 -13.91
N ASP A 136 13.92 -3.84 -13.62
CA ASP A 136 14.83 -4.94 -13.93
C ASP A 136 14.60 -5.50 -15.34
N GLY A 137 13.61 -4.93 -16.06
CA GLY A 137 13.22 -5.38 -17.40
C GLY A 137 12.21 -6.53 -17.39
N VAL A 138 11.70 -6.89 -16.21
CA VAL A 138 10.72 -7.97 -16.08
C VAL A 138 9.36 -7.52 -16.58
N ILE A 139 8.77 -8.30 -17.49
CA ILE A 139 7.51 -7.96 -18.16
C ILE A 139 6.36 -8.03 -17.15
N ARG A 140 5.68 -6.90 -16.95
CA ARG A 140 4.50 -6.76 -16.08
C ARG A 140 3.19 -6.68 -16.86
N TYR A 141 3.24 -6.20 -18.11
CA TYR A 141 2.05 -6.13 -18.97
C TYR A 141 2.42 -6.22 -20.45
N VAL A 142 1.54 -6.85 -21.23
CA VAL A 142 1.59 -6.88 -22.69
C VAL A 142 0.18 -6.73 -23.27
N ASN A 143 0.04 -5.93 -24.32
CA ASN A 143 -1.25 -5.80 -25.02
C ASN A 143 -1.51 -6.98 -25.99
N SER A 144 -2.72 -7.05 -26.54
CA SER A 144 -3.14 -8.14 -27.44
C SER A 144 -2.29 -8.19 -28.72
N ARG A 145 -1.93 -7.02 -29.25
CA ARG A 145 -1.09 -6.90 -30.45
C ARG A 145 0.32 -7.44 -30.24
N ALA A 146 0.94 -7.15 -29.09
CA ALA A 146 2.25 -7.70 -28.74
C ALA A 146 2.21 -9.22 -28.69
N LYS A 147 1.20 -9.82 -28.04
CA LYS A 147 1.04 -11.29 -27.99
C LYS A 147 0.97 -11.91 -29.39
N SER A 148 0.21 -11.30 -30.30
CA SER A 148 0.08 -11.77 -31.68
C SER A 148 1.37 -11.62 -32.50
N LEU A 149 2.12 -10.54 -32.28
CA LEU A 149 3.34 -10.25 -33.02
C LEU A 149 4.47 -11.21 -32.65
N PHE A 150 4.66 -11.47 -31.36
CA PHE A 150 5.80 -12.25 -30.88
C PHE A 150 5.64 -13.77 -31.01
N ARG A 151 4.43 -14.27 -31.30
CA ARG A 151 4.13 -15.72 -31.44
C ARG A 151 4.64 -16.59 -30.29
N TRP A 152 4.97 -15.97 -29.15
CA TRP A 152 5.50 -16.59 -27.97
C TRP A 152 4.48 -16.50 -26.84
N PRO A 153 4.46 -17.47 -25.92
CA PRO A 153 3.91 -17.21 -24.61
C PRO A 153 4.85 -16.21 -23.97
N VAL A 154 4.57 -14.91 -24.11
CA VAL A 154 5.21 -13.91 -23.27
C VAL A 154 4.75 -14.24 -21.86
N ASN A 155 5.54 -15.02 -21.15
CA ASN A 155 5.26 -15.32 -19.76
C ASN A 155 5.49 -14.01 -19.03
N LEU A 156 4.43 -13.55 -18.36
CA LEU A 156 4.61 -12.50 -17.37
C LEU A 156 5.69 -12.98 -16.40
N ASN A 157 6.58 -12.06 -16.01
CA ASN A 157 7.76 -12.32 -15.19
C ASN A 157 9.04 -12.82 -15.89
N GLU A 158 9.08 -12.91 -17.22
CA GLU A 158 10.35 -13.05 -17.95
C GLU A 158 11.02 -11.68 -18.14
N ASN A 159 12.36 -11.68 -18.20
CA ASN A 159 13.11 -10.46 -18.51
C ASN A 159 13.08 -10.23 -20.03
N PHE A 160 12.48 -9.11 -20.42
CA PHE A 160 12.40 -8.72 -21.83
C PHE A 160 13.79 -8.43 -22.41
N LEU A 161 14.71 -7.96 -21.57
CA LEU A 161 16.05 -7.53 -21.99
C LEU A 161 16.92 -8.72 -22.42
N ASP A 162 16.69 -9.91 -21.88
CA ASP A 162 17.41 -11.14 -22.25
C ASP A 162 17.21 -11.52 -23.72
N GLN A 163 16.18 -10.96 -24.37
CA GLN A 163 15.87 -11.20 -25.78
C GLN A 163 16.73 -10.37 -26.75
N PHE A 164 17.46 -9.37 -26.24
CA PHE A 164 18.35 -8.49 -27.01
C PHE A 164 19.80 -8.87 -26.72
N SER A 165 20.19 -10.05 -27.17
CA SER A 165 21.47 -10.69 -26.82
C SER A 165 22.67 -10.22 -27.65
N SER A 166 22.58 -9.09 -28.36
CA SER A 166 23.76 -8.50 -29.03
C SER A 166 24.57 -7.68 -28.02
N GLU A 167 25.92 -7.75 -28.08
CA GLU A 167 26.81 -6.93 -27.23
C GLU A 167 26.53 -5.42 -27.34
N ALA A 168 26.01 -4.97 -28.49
CA ALA A 168 25.62 -3.57 -28.71
C ALA A 168 24.36 -3.19 -27.92
N ASP A 169 23.42 -4.12 -27.74
CA ASP A 169 22.20 -3.89 -26.96
C ASP A 169 22.49 -3.91 -25.46
N ALA A 170 23.43 -4.74 -25.00
CA ALA A 170 23.85 -4.77 -23.59
C ALA A 170 24.43 -3.42 -23.12
N ALA A 171 25.18 -2.71 -23.97
CA ALA A 171 25.69 -1.37 -23.67
C ALA A 171 24.58 -0.31 -23.64
N LEU A 172 23.57 -0.42 -24.51
CA LEU A 172 22.42 0.47 -24.51
C LEU A 172 21.55 0.24 -23.26
N ILE A 173 21.36 -1.03 -22.88
CA ILE A 173 20.67 -1.44 -21.66
C ILE A 173 21.43 -0.90 -20.44
N GLN A 174 22.75 -1.06 -20.36
CA GLN A 174 23.55 -0.46 -19.27
C GLN A 174 23.52 1.07 -19.27
N THR A 175 23.36 1.74 -20.42
CA THR A 175 23.24 3.21 -20.46
C THR A 175 21.86 3.67 -19.98
N VAL A 176 20.85 2.82 -20.16
CA VAL A 176 19.46 3.04 -19.75
C VAL A 176 19.23 2.65 -18.30
N THR A 177 19.89 1.61 -17.80
CA THR A 177 19.75 1.09 -16.42
C THR A 177 20.94 1.43 -15.51
N GLY A 178 21.98 2.07 -16.06
CA GLY A 178 23.19 2.45 -15.34
C GLY A 178 22.89 3.42 -14.20
N ASN A 179 23.27 3.04 -12.98
CA ASN A 179 22.91 3.70 -11.72
C ASN A 179 21.40 3.73 -11.39
N GLY A 180 20.60 2.88 -12.05
CA GLY A 180 19.15 2.82 -11.83
C GLY A 180 18.44 4.11 -12.22
N GLN A 181 18.95 4.80 -13.25
CA GLN A 181 18.30 5.98 -13.84
C GLN A 181 18.05 5.85 -15.35
N VAL A 182 16.78 5.65 -15.74
CA VAL A 182 16.34 5.72 -17.15
C VAL A 182 16.15 7.18 -17.55
N LEU A 183 17.20 7.80 -18.06
CA LEU A 183 17.21 9.24 -18.32
C LEU A 183 16.53 9.65 -19.64
N ASN A 184 16.54 8.80 -20.68
CA ASN A 184 16.06 9.17 -22.01
C ASN A 184 15.32 8.03 -22.74
N ALA A 185 14.47 8.41 -23.69
CA ALA A 185 13.86 7.47 -24.62
C ALA A 185 14.91 6.90 -25.59
N PHE A 186 14.82 5.61 -25.91
CA PHE A 186 15.76 4.94 -26.80
C PHE A 186 15.04 3.99 -27.76
N ARG A 187 15.74 3.57 -28.82
CA ARG A 187 15.20 2.76 -29.89
C ARG A 187 16.06 1.54 -30.12
N ILE A 188 15.45 0.35 -30.17
CA ILE A 188 16.12 -0.92 -30.49
C ILE A 188 15.40 -1.59 -31.65
N ARG A 189 16.16 -2.25 -32.53
CA ARG A 189 15.60 -3.10 -33.58
C ARG A 189 15.59 -4.54 -33.09
N GLY A 190 14.40 -5.14 -33.00
CA GLY A 190 14.22 -6.54 -32.65
C GLY A 190 14.61 -7.50 -33.79
N ILE A 191 14.75 -8.78 -33.43
CA ILE A 191 15.15 -9.88 -34.32
C ILE A 191 14.18 -10.05 -35.50
N ASP A 192 12.91 -9.71 -35.32
CA ASP A 192 11.81 -9.85 -36.27
C ASP A 192 11.61 -8.62 -37.17
N SER A 193 12.59 -7.71 -37.25
CA SER A 193 12.46 -6.40 -37.91
C SER A 193 11.44 -5.45 -37.24
N THR A 194 10.95 -5.76 -36.03
CA THR A 194 10.15 -4.84 -35.23
C THR A 194 11.03 -3.75 -34.66
N LEU A 195 10.51 -2.53 -34.69
CA LEU A 195 11.18 -1.38 -34.16
C LEU A 195 10.56 -0.99 -32.83
N TRP A 196 11.39 -1.02 -31.79
CA TRP A 196 10.98 -0.72 -30.43
C TRP A 196 11.42 0.67 -30.03
N TRP A 197 10.50 1.45 -29.47
CA TRP A 197 10.78 2.67 -28.73
C TRP A 197 10.47 2.45 -27.27
N PHE A 198 11.44 2.74 -26.41
CA PHE A 198 11.29 2.64 -24.96
C PHE A 198 11.24 4.02 -24.34
N PHE A 199 10.31 4.18 -23.40
CA PHE A 199 10.14 5.40 -22.63
C PHE A 199 10.21 5.06 -21.14
N PRO A 200 10.92 5.86 -20.32
CA PRO A 200 10.91 5.69 -18.87
C PRO A 200 9.50 5.88 -18.31
N LEU A 201 9.09 4.99 -17.42
CA LEU A 201 7.93 5.19 -16.56
C LEU A 201 8.40 5.73 -15.22
N ARG A 202 7.86 6.88 -14.82
CA ARG A 202 8.14 7.50 -13.51
C ARG A 202 6.93 7.34 -12.60
N ASN A 203 7.17 6.88 -11.38
CA ASN A 203 6.15 6.95 -10.34
C ASN A 203 6.13 8.40 -9.80
N ARG A 204 4.99 8.87 -9.29
CA ARG A 204 4.92 10.17 -8.60
C ARG A 204 5.74 10.19 -7.31
N HIS A 205 5.93 9.05 -6.66
CA HIS A 205 6.59 8.95 -5.35
C HIS A 205 8.00 8.37 -5.38
N THR A 206 8.30 7.55 -6.38
CA THR A 206 9.63 6.98 -6.57
C THR A 206 10.18 7.51 -7.88
N SER A 207 11.46 7.86 -7.90
CA SER A 207 12.09 8.47 -9.08
C SER A 207 11.86 7.66 -10.36
N GLU A 208 11.67 6.33 -10.28
CA GLU A 208 11.47 5.44 -11.44
C GLU A 208 10.53 4.26 -11.15
N ALA A 209 9.70 3.85 -12.10
CA ALA A 209 8.81 2.69 -11.98
C ALA A 209 9.21 1.53 -12.89
N GLY A 210 9.88 1.82 -14.01
CA GLY A 210 10.23 0.86 -15.06
C GLY A 210 10.24 1.55 -16.42
N PHE A 211 9.86 0.83 -17.47
CA PHE A 211 9.78 1.39 -18.83
C PHE A 211 8.62 0.80 -19.63
N ILE A 212 8.14 1.59 -20.60
CA ILE A 212 7.15 1.17 -21.59
C ILE A 212 7.82 1.06 -22.96
N GLY A 213 7.73 -0.11 -23.56
CA GLY A 213 8.17 -0.39 -24.92
C GLY A 213 6.98 -0.37 -25.88
N ILE A 214 7.13 0.35 -27.00
CA ILE A 214 6.18 0.37 -28.11
C ILE A 214 6.88 -0.19 -29.35
N GLY A 215 6.36 -1.28 -29.88
CA GLY A 215 6.87 -1.98 -31.05
C GLY A 215 6.00 -1.78 -32.28
N VAL A 216 6.62 -1.39 -33.40
CA VAL A 216 5.95 -1.34 -34.71
C VAL A 216 6.69 -2.27 -35.68
N ASN A 217 5.96 -3.18 -36.31
CA ASN A 217 6.51 -4.05 -37.33
C ASN A 217 6.69 -3.26 -38.62
N MET A 218 7.93 -3.16 -39.12
CA MET A 218 8.27 -2.36 -40.31
C MET A 218 7.94 -3.07 -41.63
N ARG A 219 7.42 -4.32 -41.60
CA ARG A 219 7.09 -5.12 -42.80
C ARG A 219 5.60 -5.08 -43.19
N GLN A 220 4.76 -4.40 -42.41
CA GLN A 220 3.34 -4.17 -42.72
C GLN A 220 3.15 -2.74 -43.20
#